data_AF-A0A7C1GQX7-F1
#
_entry.id   AF-A0A7C1GQX7-F1
#
_cell.length_a   1.000
_cell.length_b   1.000
_cell.length_c   1.000
_cell.angle_alpha   90.00
_cell.angle_beta   90.00
_cell.angle_gamma   90.00
#
_symmetry.space_group_name_H-M   'P 1'
#
loop_
_entity.id
_entity.type
_entity.pdbx_description
1 polymer ?
#
loop_
_entity_poly.entity_id
_entity_poly.type
_entity_poly.pdbx_seq_one_letter_code
_entity_poly.pdbx_strand_id
1 'polypeptide(L)'
;MDRIVLGAGIVGVVGGFCILVYQTLMFLMHGTWPAYSLQTAVDNGPNVIAQAIGSSPVIAGFTQGCPLFVAVIVIGLVLLFFGSKLRNRYS
;
A
#
# COMPACT_ATOMS: atom_id res chain seq x y z
N MET A 1 13.17 -6.55 -15.95
CA MET A 1 12.55 -6.76 -14.63
C MET A 1 12.76 -5.56 -13.71
N ASP A 2 13.99 -5.04 -13.57
CA ASP A 2 14.29 -3.84 -12.76
C ASP A 2 13.37 -2.63 -12.98
N ARG A 3 13.12 -2.25 -14.24
CA ARG A 3 12.28 -1.08 -14.54
C ARG A 3 10.82 -1.26 -14.11
N ILE A 4 10.32 -2.50 -14.10
CA ILE A 4 8.95 -2.82 -13.68
C ILE A 4 8.82 -2.73 -12.15
N VAL A 5 9.81 -3.26 -11.41
CA VAL A 5 9.85 -3.18 -9.95
C VAL A 5 9.98 -1.73 -9.48
N LEU A 6 10.83 -0.94 -10.14
CA LEU A 6 11.02 0.46 -9.84
C LEU A 6 9.76 1.28 -10.18
N GLY A 7 9.13 1.02 -11.32
CA GLY A 7 7.85 1.62 -11.70
C GLY A 7 6.71 1.29 -10.72
N ALA A 8 6.60 0.02 -10.33
CA ALA A 8 5.62 -0.42 -9.32
C ALA A 8 5.84 0.27 -7.96
N GLY A 9 7.10 0.49 -7.58
CA GLY A 9 7.45 1.24 -6.38
C GLY A 9 7.02 2.70 -6.44
N ILE A 10 7.28 3.40 -7.56
CA ILE A 10 6.83 4.80 -7.76
C ILE A 10 5.31 4.90 -7.71
N VAL A 11 4.61 4.03 -8.45
CA VAL A 11 3.13 4.00 -8.48
C VAL A 11 2.58 3.71 -7.08
N GLY A 12 3.21 2.81 -6.31
CA GLY A 12 2.86 2.55 -4.92
C GLY A 12 2.98 3.80 -4.05
N VAL A 13 4.12 4.49 -4.05
CA VAL A 13 4.31 5.69 -3.22
C VAL A 13 3.36 6.82 -3.63
N VAL A 14 3.23 7.09 -4.93
CA VAL A 14 2.34 8.14 -5.44
C VAL A 14 0.88 7.81 -5.14
N GLY A 15 0.45 6.56 -5.36
CA GLY A 15 -0.90 6.10 -5.03
C GLY A 15 -1.22 6.24 -3.55
N GLY A 16 -0.28 5.89 -2.67
CA GLY A 16 -0.43 6.06 -1.23
C GLY A 16 -0.57 7.53 -0.81
N PHE A 17 0.19 8.44 -1.42
CA PHE A 17 0.02 9.89 -1.22
C PHE A 17 -1.33 10.40 -1.71
N CYS A 18 -1.81 9.94 -2.88
CA CYS A 18 -3.14 10.32 -3.38
C CYS A 18 -4.26 9.90 -2.42
N ILE A 19 -4.16 8.72 -1.80
CA ILE A 19 -5.12 8.25 -0.79
C ILE A 19 -5.09 9.15 0.45
N LEU A 20 -3.91 9.59 0.90
CA LEU A 20 -3.78 10.50 2.03
C LEU A 20 -4.45 11.86 1.73
N VAL A 21 -4.17 12.43 0.56
CA VAL A 21 -4.80 13.69 0.12
C VAL A 21 -6.32 13.52 0.02
N TYR A 22 -6.80 12.42 -0.53
CA TYR A 22 -8.23 12.13 -0.61
C TYR A 22 -8.89 12.04 0.77
N GLN A 23 -8.29 11.32 1.72
CA GLN A 23 -8.80 11.25 3.11
C GLN A 23 -8.84 12.63 3.77
N THR A 24 -7.80 13.44 3.53
CA THR A 24 -7.72 14.80 4.09
C THR A 24 -8.80 15.72 3.49
N LEU A 25 -9.06 15.62 2.19
CA LEU A 25 -10.13 16.36 1.53
C LEU A 25 -11.52 15.92 2.00
N MET A 26 -11.75 14.61 2.14
CA MET A 26 -12.98 14.06 2.72
C MET A 26 -13.20 14.57 4.14
N PHE A 27 -12.15 14.61 4.97
CA PHE A 27 -12.20 15.16 6.33
C PHE A 27 -12.57 16.65 6.32
N LEU A 28 -11.97 17.44 5.42
CA LEU A 28 -12.32 18.86 5.27
C LEU A 28 -13.78 19.07 4.82
N MET A 29 -14.29 18.22 3.93
CA MET A 29 -15.64 18.35 3.38
C MET A 29 -16.74 17.85 4.32
N HIS A 30 -16.51 16.75 5.04
CA HIS A 30 -17.55 16.06 5.81
C HIS A 30 -17.33 16.11 7.33
N GLY A 31 -16.22 16.70 7.79
CA GLY A 31 -15.86 16.80 9.21
C GLY A 31 -15.62 15.45 9.90
N THR A 32 -15.58 14.36 9.15
CA THR A 32 -15.40 13.00 9.64
C THR A 32 -14.17 12.39 8.99
N TRP A 33 -13.35 11.69 9.77
CA TRP A 33 -12.14 11.05 9.26
C TRP A 33 -12.49 9.67 8.73
N PRO A 34 -12.53 9.44 7.39
CA PRO A 34 -12.83 8.12 6.88
C PRO A 34 -11.64 7.19 7.16
N ALA A 35 -11.83 6.26 8.08
CA ALA A 35 -10.85 5.23 8.39
C ALA A 35 -10.84 4.16 7.29
N TYR A 36 -10.21 4.46 6.15
CA TYR A 36 -9.91 3.41 5.17
C TYR A 36 -8.76 2.57 5.74
N SER A 37 -9.14 1.43 6.30
CA SER A 37 -8.22 0.41 6.78
C SER A 37 -7.67 -0.41 5.62
N LEU A 38 -6.53 -1.04 5.83
CA LEU A 38 -6.00 -2.01 4.87
C LEU A 38 -6.98 -3.16 4.63
N GLN A 39 -7.76 -3.55 5.65
CA GLN A 39 -8.86 -4.51 5.56
C GLN A 39 -9.84 -4.15 4.43
N THR A 40 -10.25 -2.87 4.34
CA THR A 40 -11.18 -2.40 3.30
C THR A 40 -10.62 -2.59 1.89
N ALA A 41 -9.31 -2.45 1.70
CA ALA A 41 -8.66 -2.75 0.41
C ALA A 41 -8.59 -4.24 0.11
N VAL A 42 -8.49 -5.08 1.15
CA VAL A 42 -8.46 -6.54 1.02
C VAL A 42 -9.85 -7.06 0.67
N ASP A 43 -10.89 -6.54 1.31
CA ASP A 43 -12.28 -6.96 1.10
C ASP A 43 -12.81 -6.54 -0.28
N ASN A 44 -12.36 -5.40 -0.81
CA ASN A 44 -12.71 -4.92 -2.16
C ASN A 44 -11.68 -5.28 -3.23
N GLY A 45 -10.59 -5.97 -2.84
CA GLY A 45 -9.49 -6.34 -3.72
C GLY A 45 -9.69 -7.69 -4.40
N PRO A 46 -8.76 -8.07 -5.30
CA PRO A 46 -8.78 -9.40 -5.90
C PRO A 46 -8.59 -10.49 -4.82
N ASN A 47 -9.35 -11.60 -4.94
CA ASN A 47 -9.35 -12.73 -4.01
C ASN A 47 -7.95 -13.28 -3.65
N VAL A 48 -6.97 -13.10 -4.54
CA VAL A 48 -5.57 -13.49 -4.32
C VAL A 48 -4.96 -12.79 -3.10
N ILE A 49 -5.35 -11.53 -2.83
CA ILE A 49 -4.86 -10.76 -1.69
C ILE A 49 -5.49 -11.28 -0.39
N ALA A 50 -6.80 -11.55 -0.40
CA ALA A 50 -7.50 -12.13 0.73
C ALA A 50 -6.95 -13.52 1.10
N GLN A 51 -6.64 -14.36 0.10
CA GLN A 51 -6.01 -15.66 0.31
C GLN A 51 -4.59 -15.55 0.87
N ALA A 52 -3.77 -14.64 0.35
CA ALA A 52 -2.42 -14.42 0.83
C ALA A 52 -2.40 -13.95 2.29
N ILE A 53 -3.36 -13.11 2.69
CA ILE A 53 -3.47 -12.59 4.06
C ILE A 53 -4.03 -13.65 5.01
N GLY A 54 -5.03 -14.42 4.58
CA GLY A 54 -5.60 -15.52 5.35
C GLY A 54 -4.60 -16.65 5.65
N SER A 55 -3.48 -16.72 4.92
CA SER A 55 -2.40 -17.69 5.17
C SER A 55 -1.48 -17.35 6.34
N SER A 56 -1.54 -16.12 6.88
CA SER A 56 -0.70 -15.71 8.02
C SER A 56 -1.49 -14.89 9.05
N PRO A 57 -1.66 -15.39 10.29
CA PRO A 57 -2.41 -14.68 11.33
C PRO A 57 -1.75 -13.35 11.74
N VAL A 58 -0.44 -13.22 11.52
CA VAL A 58 0.31 -11.97 11.77
C VAL A 58 -0.17 -10.89 10.81
N ILE A 59 -0.30 -11.20 9.52
CA ILE A 59 -0.67 -10.23 8.48
C ILE A 59 -2.13 -9.80 8.63
N ALA A 60 -3.01 -10.73 9.03
CA ALA A 60 -4.42 -10.44 9.34
C ALA A 60 -4.59 -9.51 10.55
N GLY A 61 -3.71 -9.56 11.55
CA GLY A 61 -3.70 -8.60 12.65
C GLY A 61 -3.24 -7.20 12.22
N PHE A 62 -2.28 -7.12 11.29
CA PHE A 62 -1.80 -5.86 10.75
C PHE A 62 -2.81 -5.16 9.84
N THR A 63 -3.72 -5.90 9.17
CA THR A 63 -4.72 -5.29 8.27
C THR A 63 -5.81 -4.51 8.99
N GLN A 64 -6.10 -4.87 10.25
CA GLN A 64 -7.13 -4.21 11.07
C GLN A 64 -6.65 -2.88 11.67
N GLY A 65 -5.35 -2.78 11.99
CA GLY A 65 -4.77 -1.59 12.63
C GLY A 65 -4.07 -0.62 11.69
N CYS A 66 -3.80 -1.01 10.44
CA CYS A 66 -2.98 -0.20 9.52
C CYS A 66 -3.85 0.67 8.60
N PRO A 67 -3.64 2.01 8.58
CA PRO A 67 -4.27 2.86 7.60
C PRO A 67 -3.77 2.53 6.19
N LEU A 68 -4.70 2.49 5.24
CA LEU A 68 -4.45 2.03 3.86
C LEU A 68 -3.32 2.82 3.19
N PHE A 69 -3.28 4.15 3.38
CA PHE A 69 -2.23 4.99 2.80
C PHE A 69 -0.82 4.61 3.30
N VAL A 70 -0.67 4.28 4.59
CA VAL A 70 0.63 3.88 5.16
C VAL A 70 1.10 2.58 4.55
N ALA A 71 0.22 1.59 4.46
CA ALA A 71 0.58 0.30 3.89
C ALA A 71 1.02 0.42 2.42
N VAL A 72 0.31 1.21 1.62
CA VAL A 72 0.63 1.41 0.20
C VAL A 72 1.95 2.16 0.02
N ILE A 73 2.23 3.17 0.86
CA ILE A 73 3.52 3.87 0.86
C ILE A 73 4.66 2.92 1.27
N VAL A 74 4.47 2.12 2.31
CA VAL A 74 5.48 1.16 2.78
C VAL A 74 5.77 0.11 1.71
N ILE A 75 4.75 -0.45 1.06
CA ILE A 75 4.93 -1.41 -0.04
C ILE A 75 5.67 -0.74 -1.21
N GLY A 76 5.29 0.49 -1.56
CA GLY A 76 5.98 1.27 -2.59
C GLY A 76 7.47 1.49 -2.27
N LEU A 77 7.78 1.86 -1.02
CA LEU A 77 9.16 2.05 -0.55
C LEU A 77 9.95 0.74 -0.55
N VAL A 78 9.35 -0.38 -0.13
CA VAL A 78 10.00 -1.70 -0.18
C VAL A 78 10.33 -2.08 -1.62
N LEU A 79 9.41 -1.89 -2.56
CA LEU A 79 9.65 -2.14 -3.98
C LEU A 79 10.76 -1.24 -4.55
N LEU A 80 10.78 0.05 -4.18
CA LEU A 80 11.86 0.96 -4.57
C LEU A 80 13.21 0.54 -3.99
N PHE A 81 13.26 0.08 -2.74
CA PHE A 81 14.47 -0.40 -2.10
C PHE A 81 15.04 -1.64 -2.81
N PHE A 82 14.18 -2.63 -3.09
CA PHE A 82 14.58 -3.82 -3.85
C PHE A 82 14.98 -3.48 -5.30
N GLY A 83 14.24 -2.58 -5.97
CA GLY A 83 14.58 -2.08 -7.30
C GLY A 83 15.91 -1.33 -7.33
N SER A 84 16.23 -0.56 -6.29
CA SER A 84 17.53 0.12 -6.15
C SER A 84 18.67 -0.88 -5.95
N LYS A 85 18.47 -1.89 -5.09
CA LYS A 85 19.44 -2.97 -4.84
C LYS A 85 19.72 -3.82 -6.07
N LEU A 86 18.69 -4.16 -6.85
CA LEU A 86 18.82 -4.93 -8.09
C LEU A 86 19.57 -4.12 -9.15
N ARG A 87 19.17 -2.86 -9.36
CA ARG A 87 19.86 -1.95 -10.27
C ARG A 87 21.33 -1.72 -9.90
N ASN A 88 21.65 -1.66 -8.60
CA ASN A 88 23.03 -1.49 -8.11
C ASN A 88 23.87 -2.78 -8.21
N ARG A 89 23.24 -3.95 -8.36
CA ARG A 89 23.94 -5.25 -8.55
C ARG A 89 24.13 -5.60 -10.03
N TYR A 90 23.29 -5.07 -10.92
CA TYR A 90 23.29 -5.35 -12.36
C TYR A 90 23.80 -4.16 -13.21
N SER A 91 24.39 -3.14 -12.57
CA SER A 91 25.17 -2.07 -13.20
C SER A 91 26.65 -2.33 -13.04
#